data_AF-A0A8T4X5F4-F1
#
_entry.id   AF-A0A8T4X5F4-F1
#
_cell.length_a   1.000
_cell.length_b   1.000
_cell.length_c   1.000
_cell.angle_alpha   90.00
_cell.angle_beta   90.00
_cell.angle_gamma   90.00
#
_symmetry.space_group_name_H-M   'P 1'
#
loop_
_entity.id
_entity.type
_entity.pdbx_description
1 polymer ?
#
loop_
_entity_poly.entity_id
_entity_poly.type
_entity_poly.pdbx_seq_one_letter_code
_entity_poly.pdbx_strand_id
1 'polypeptide(L)' 'PAMKRAQKAGATFKYKTGGGHTGSEIIKFAQTGKYDMIVIGARGMGGAKETFLGSTSNYVMHKTKIPVLVVK' A
#
# COMPACT_ATOMS: atom_id res chain seq x y z
N PRO A 1 -8.90 4.62 11.95
CA PRO A 1 -8.46 3.69 10.87
C PRO A 1 -8.75 4.29 9.48
N ALA A 2 -8.02 3.89 8.43
CA ALA A 2 -7.95 4.57 7.13
C ALA A 2 -9.30 5.02 6.53
N MET A 3 -10.35 4.18 6.63
CA MET A 3 -11.69 4.50 6.13
C MET A 3 -12.30 5.78 6.75
N LYS A 4 -12.16 5.98 8.07
CA LYS A 4 -12.62 7.21 8.74
C LYS A 4 -11.89 8.46 8.22
N ARG A 5 -10.60 8.33 7.88
CA ARG A 5 -9.81 9.45 7.33
C ARG A 5 -10.23 9.76 5.90
N ALA A 6 -10.44 8.74 5.07
CA ALA A 6 -10.92 8.90 3.70
C ALA A 6 -12.32 9.56 3.68
N GLN A 7 -13.23 9.12 4.55
CA GLN A 7 -14.55 9.72 4.67
C GLN A 7 -14.49 11.19 5.12
N LYS A 8 -13.67 11.52 6.13
CA LYS A 8 -13.48 12.91 6.58
C LYS A 8 -12.88 13.80 5.49
N ALA A 9 -12.03 13.25 4.63
CA ALA A 9 -11.47 13.95 3.49
C ALA A 9 -12.44 14.09 2.29
N GLY A 10 -13.66 13.54 2.39
CA GLY A 10 -14.63 13.55 1.29
C GLY A 10 -14.24 12.66 0.11
N ALA A 11 -13.28 11.75 0.28
CA ALA A 11 -12.83 10.88 -0.79
C ALA A 11 -13.84 9.73 -1.01
N THR A 12 -14.23 9.48 -2.26
CA THR A 12 -14.91 8.24 -2.62
C THR A 12 -13.91 7.09 -2.55
N PHE A 13 -14.21 6.04 -1.78
CA PHE A 13 -13.33 4.88 -1.66
C PHE A 13 -14.12 3.57 -1.67
N LYS A 14 -13.47 2.51 -2.14
CA LYS A 14 -13.88 1.11 -1.92
C LYS A 14 -12.85 0.46 -1.02
N TYR A 15 -13.27 -0.53 -0.23
CA TYR A 15 -12.36 -1.30 0.61
C TYR A 15 -12.47 -2.79 0.29
N LYS A 16 -11.36 -3.51 0.49
CA LYS A 16 -11.29 -4.96 0.38
C LYS A 16 -10.43 -5.50 1.50
N THR A 17 -10.87 -6.60 2.12
CA THR A 17 -10.08 -7.39 3.06
C THR A 17 -9.61 -8.67 2.39
N GLY A 18 -8.49 -9.20 2.85
CA GLY A 18 -7.90 -10.42 2.30
C GLY A 18 -6.92 -11.03 3.30
N GLY A 19 -6.36 -12.17 2.94
CA GLY A 19 -5.37 -12.90 3.74
C GLY A 19 -4.24 -13.43 2.86
N GLY A 20 -3.14 -13.83 3.49
CA GLY A 20 -1.91 -14.25 2.81
C GLY A 20 -0.81 -13.21 2.93
N HIS A 21 0.21 -13.32 2.07
CA HIS A 21 1.34 -12.39 2.11
C HIS A 21 0.94 -11.00 1.57
N THR A 22 0.96 -10.00 2.45
CA THR A 22 0.42 -8.65 2.18
C THR A 22 0.93 -8.05 0.88
N GLY A 23 2.24 -8.11 0.62
CA GLY A 23 2.83 -7.51 -0.57
C GLY A 23 2.38 -8.16 -1.87
N SER A 24 2.17 -9.48 -1.89
CA SER A 24 1.74 -10.17 -3.11
C SER A 24 0.25 -9.96 -3.38
N GLU A 25 -0.58 -9.92 -2.33
CA GLU A 25 -2.01 -9.64 -2.47
C GLU A 25 -2.26 -8.22 -2.98
N ILE A 26 -1.48 -7.22 -2.52
CA ILE A 26 -1.55 -5.85 -3.04
C ILE A 26 -1.25 -5.83 -4.55
N ILE A 27 -0.14 -6.45 -4.97
CA ILE A 27 0.27 -6.48 -6.37
C ILE A 27 -0.79 -7.19 -7.23
N LYS A 28 -1.24 -8.36 -6.80
CA LYS A 28 -2.26 -9.14 -7.51
C LYS A 28 -3.55 -8.34 -7.67
N PHE A 29 -4.03 -7.71 -6.60
CA PHE A 29 -5.24 -6.89 -6.65
C PHE A 29 -5.07 -5.71 -7.61
N ALA A 30 -3.94 -5.00 -7.53
CA ALA A 30 -3.65 -3.88 -8.39
C ALA A 30 -3.52 -4.30 -9.87
N GLN A 31 -2.98 -5.48 -10.16
CA GLN A 31 -2.87 -6.02 -11.53
C GLN A 31 -4.20 -6.51 -12.11
N THR A 32 -5.08 -7.05 -11.27
CA THR A 32 -6.41 -7.51 -11.71
C THR A 32 -7.37 -6.36 -12.01
N GLY A 33 -7.14 -5.20 -11.40
CA GLY A 33 -7.89 -3.98 -11.69
C GLY A 33 -7.17 -3.10 -12.71
N LYS A 34 -7.89 -2.11 -13.24
CA LYS A 34 -7.29 -1.01 -14.00
C LYS A 34 -7.00 0.13 -13.02
N TYR A 35 -5.84 0.08 -12.37
CA TYR A 35 -5.37 1.13 -11.45
C TYR A 35 -4.14 1.83 -12.02
N ASP A 36 -4.10 3.15 -11.92
CA ASP A 36 -3.01 3.96 -12.46
C ASP A 36 -1.80 4.04 -11.52
N MET A 37 -2.01 3.82 -10.21
CA MET A 37 -0.96 3.93 -9.20
C MET A 37 -1.32 3.17 -7.91
N ILE A 38 -0.28 2.71 -7.19
CA ILE A 38 -0.37 2.19 -5.82
C ILE A 38 0.19 3.24 -4.87
N VAL A 39 -0.61 3.66 -3.88
CA VAL A 39 -0.14 4.53 -2.78
C VAL A 39 0.03 3.69 -1.52
N ILE A 40 1.24 3.69 -0.94
CA ILE A 40 1.55 2.88 0.24
C ILE A 40 2.37 3.66 1.28
N GLY A 41 2.08 3.43 2.57
CA GLY A 41 2.81 4.06 3.66
C GLY A 41 4.18 3.40 3.92
N ALA A 42 5.17 4.17 4.38
CA ALA A 42 6.52 3.67 4.69
C ALA A 42 6.71 3.21 6.16
N ARG A 43 5.65 2.74 6.84
CA ARG A 43 5.74 2.44 8.28
C ARG A 43 6.23 1.01 8.53
N GLY A 44 7.34 0.86 9.26
CA GLY A 44 7.84 -0.40 9.79
C GLY A 44 7.55 -0.57 11.29
N MET A 45 7.42 -1.81 11.78
CA MET A 45 7.20 -2.12 13.21
C MET A 45 8.50 -2.43 13.98
N GLY A 46 9.66 -2.49 13.30
CA GLY A 46 10.96 -2.76 13.91
C GLY A 46 11.75 -1.47 14.16
N GLY A 47 12.36 -1.33 15.34
CA GLY A 47 13.15 -0.18 15.80
C GLY A 47 14.49 0.02 15.10
N ALA A 48 14.52 -0.04 13.76
CA ALA A 48 15.68 0.38 12.99
C ALA A 48 15.53 1.87 12.66
N LYS A 49 16.48 2.64 13.18
CA LYS A 49 16.76 4.04 12.89
C LYS A 49 16.63 4.30 11.38
N GLU A 50 15.81 5.30 11.06
CA GLU A 50 15.80 6.11 9.84
C GLU A 50 15.98 5.41 8.47
N THR A 51 15.15 5.79 7.49
CA THR A 51 15.29 5.45 6.05
C THR A 51 14.94 4.03 5.56
N PHE A 52 14.11 3.25 6.26
CA PHE A 52 13.55 2.02 5.66
C PHE A 52 12.09 2.17 5.21
N LEU A 53 11.82 1.77 3.96
CA LEU A 53 10.49 1.79 3.31
C LEU A 53 9.45 0.87 3.99
N GLY A 54 9.85 0.04 4.94
CA GLY A 54 9.01 -1.03 5.49
C GLY A 54 8.98 -2.25 4.57
N SER A 55 8.82 -3.46 5.14
CA SER A 55 8.91 -4.71 4.38
C SER A 55 7.86 -4.83 3.27
N THR A 56 6.62 -4.41 3.53
CA THR A 56 5.53 -4.44 2.54
C THR A 56 5.77 -3.46 1.40
N SER A 57 6.11 -2.21 1.69
CA SER A 57 6.31 -1.18 0.65
C SER A 57 7.55 -1.46 -0.17
N ASN A 58 8.62 -1.96 0.46
CA ASN A 58 9.80 -2.44 -0.25
C ASN A 58 9.45 -3.60 -1.20
N TYR A 59 8.66 -4.57 -0.75
CA TYR A 59 8.23 -5.70 -1.58
C TYR A 59 7.40 -5.24 -2.79
N VAL A 60 6.41 -4.36 -2.57
CA VAL A 60 5.52 -3.88 -3.63
C VAL A 60 6.30 -3.09 -4.68
N MET A 61 7.11 -2.11 -4.25
CA MET A 61 7.90 -1.25 -5.14
C MET A 61 8.79 -2.03 -6.10
N HIS A 62 9.43 -3.11 -5.62
CA HIS A 62 10.37 -3.90 -6.44
C HIS A 62 9.70 -4.93 -7.36
N LYS A 63 8.42 -5.27 -7.16
CA LYS A 63 7.78 -6.40 -7.83
C LYS A 63 6.57 -6.04 -8.69
N THR A 64 6.08 -4.82 -8.59
CA THR A 64 4.96 -4.35 -9.41
C THR A 64 5.45 -3.64 -10.69
N LYS A 65 4.61 -3.65 -11.72
CA LYS A 65 4.77 -2.81 -12.92
C LYS A 65 3.93 -1.52 -12.87
N ILE A 66 3.07 -1.39 -11.85
CA ILE A 66 2.19 -0.24 -11.66
C ILE A 66 2.97 0.83 -10.88
N PRO A 67 2.93 2.11 -11.27
CA PRO A 67 3.58 3.19 -10.52
C PRO A 67 3.30 3.13 -9.01
N VAL A 68 4.32 3.37 -8.18
CA VAL A 68 4.18 3.32 -6.71
C VAL A 68 4.58 4.65 -6.10
N LEU A 69 3.67 5.24 -5.33
CA LEU A 69 3.95 6.40 -4.48
C LEU A 69 4.08 5.95 -3.02
N VAL A 70 5.24 6.23 -2.43
CA VAL A 70 5.51 5.94 -1.03
C VAL A 70 5.33 7.20 -0.19
N VAL A 71 4.47 7.12 0.83
CA VAL A 71 4.14 8.25 1.72
C VAL A 71 4.67 7.98 3.14
N LYS A 72 5.30 8.98 3.75
CA LYS A 72 5.85 8.91 5.12
C LYS A 72 4.93 9.60 6.12
#